data_AF-A0A0P9E842-F1
#
_entry.id   AF-A0A0P9E842-F1
#
_cell.length_a   1.000
_cell.length_b   1.000
_cell.length_c   1.000
_cell.angle_alpha   90.00
_cell.angle_beta   90.00
_cell.angle_gamma   90.00
#
_symmetry.space_group_name_H-M   'P 1'
#
loop_
_entity.id
_entity.type
_entity.pdbx_description
1 polymer ?
#
loop_
_entity_poly.entity_id
_entity_poly.type
_entity_poly.pdbx_seq_one_letter_code
_entity_poly.pdbx_strand_id
1 'polypeptide(L)'
;MQIESLENALLSAVNPILKSIISRFDVECEKDGSLLIKSLRYFLGEDVHLCGSCTVLNHRIANPFYHFGSKIVRANPRFMRDRFLDSGYGEAWLKGFALMMKGIEKYGIRIPFTPAGPFEIVWDFTYSCNLRCKHCYEDAGFYRPELTTDQALTAIDDLSRIANVGLPALSFSGGEPLIRKDFFEVAAYTKKKIPYVSIATNGTLLTKDNVKKLKEVGVDYVEISLDGASRKVHESFRMVPGCFEKAMKGIRNCIDENLDACIAATAHKKNLEEIPKIMELAEELGARFMHFNFIPTGRAKKHMELDLNPKERLLLLETMGREILDLYVRTKEEEEKTGKTSISVDRVFSTCPQFASVVRKLAREKGYNYTVSAHYAAKKGIENIADFLGGCGAGRLYVGLEPNGDIKPCVFFPTNKDTVLGNILEDNFEYIWDNNEVLWKLRTREKLESYKINDQTIGCGNCKDKYICGGCRARAYGYFNGNLNAPDIGCIDNEELWNKVANSLP
;
A
#
# COMPACT_ATOMS: atom_id res chain seq x y z
N MET A 1 20.46 21.91 -8.51
CA MET A 1 19.45 21.72 -7.45
C MET A 1 18.18 21.19 -8.10
N GLN A 2 17.69 20.02 -7.66
CA GLN A 2 16.49 19.39 -8.22
C GLN A 2 15.25 20.26 -7.92
N ILE A 3 14.31 20.38 -8.86
CA ILE A 3 13.05 21.17 -8.71
C ILE A 3 12.34 20.82 -7.40
N GLU A 4 12.30 19.53 -7.04
CA GLU A 4 11.68 19.01 -5.82
C GLU A 4 12.41 19.42 -4.51
N SER A 5 13.73 19.68 -4.57
CA SER A 5 14.48 20.23 -3.41
C SER A 5 14.19 21.71 -3.18
N LEU A 6 13.91 22.46 -4.26
CA LEU A 6 13.40 23.82 -4.21
C LEU A 6 11.94 23.83 -3.73
N GLU A 7 11.12 22.86 -4.12
CA GLU A 7 9.76 22.68 -3.60
C GLU A 7 9.76 22.41 -2.10
N ASN A 8 10.59 21.49 -1.58
CA ASN A 8 10.72 21.27 -0.13
C ASN A 8 11.16 22.54 0.62
N ALA A 9 12.04 23.35 0.03
CA ALA A 9 12.43 24.64 0.61
C ALA A 9 11.28 25.66 0.57
N LEU A 10 10.50 25.74 -0.51
CA LEU A 10 9.32 26.60 -0.61
C LEU A 10 8.20 26.16 0.37
N LEU A 11 8.00 24.85 0.52
CA LEU A 11 7.05 24.27 1.48
C LEU A 11 7.39 24.66 2.92
N SER A 12 8.67 24.81 3.26
CA SER A 12 9.08 25.26 4.60
C SER A 12 8.53 26.65 4.97
N ALA A 13 8.37 27.54 3.98
CA ALA A 13 7.79 28.87 4.17
C ALA A 13 6.26 28.85 4.29
N VAL A 14 5.60 27.90 3.60
CA VAL A 14 4.13 27.77 3.58
C VAL A 14 3.61 26.94 4.76
N ASN A 15 4.42 26.01 5.27
CA ASN A 15 4.05 25.08 6.33
C ASN A 15 3.51 25.76 7.60
N PRO A 16 4.14 26.81 8.18
CA PRO A 16 3.60 27.48 9.36
C PRO A 16 2.19 28.02 9.15
N ILE A 17 1.90 28.54 7.95
CA ILE A 17 0.58 29.09 7.59
C ILE A 17 -0.44 27.96 7.49
N LEU A 18 -0.12 26.88 6.78
CA LEU A 18 -1.02 25.73 6.62
C LEU A 18 -1.33 25.07 7.96
N LYS A 19 -0.32 24.87 8.81
CA LYS A 19 -0.51 24.35 10.18
C LYS A 19 -1.47 25.22 10.96
N SER A 20 -1.26 26.54 10.93
CA SER A 20 -2.10 27.53 11.62
C SER A 20 -3.54 27.57 11.09
N ILE A 21 -3.75 27.31 9.80
CA ILE A 21 -5.09 27.28 9.20
C ILE A 21 -5.82 25.98 9.57
N ILE A 22 -5.16 24.82 9.43
CA ILE A 22 -5.77 23.51 9.70
C ILE A 22 -6.13 23.37 11.17
N SER A 23 -5.25 23.78 12.10
CA SER A 23 -5.52 23.69 13.54
C SER A 23 -6.73 24.51 14.01
N ARG A 24 -7.22 25.47 13.22
CA ARG A 24 -8.44 26.22 13.53
C ARG A 24 -9.73 25.45 13.29
N PHE A 25 -9.68 24.39 12.47
CA PHE A 25 -10.86 23.57 12.16
C PHE A 25 -10.65 22.06 12.38
N ASP A 26 -9.45 21.62 12.76
CA ASP A 26 -9.24 20.32 13.39
C ASP A 26 -9.69 20.35 14.86
N VAL A 27 -11.00 20.45 15.06
CA VAL A 27 -11.64 20.60 16.37
C VAL A 27 -12.64 19.48 16.59
N GLU A 28 -12.53 18.81 17.73
CA GLU A 28 -13.55 17.89 18.22
C GLU A 28 -14.63 18.66 18.99
N CYS A 29 -15.82 18.71 18.42
CA CYS A 29 -16.98 19.39 19.00
C CYS A 29 -17.87 18.37 19.72
N GLU A 30 -18.32 18.66 20.94
CA GLU A 30 -19.24 17.79 21.69
C GLU A 30 -20.56 17.52 20.95
N LYS A 31 -21.04 18.49 20.14
CA LYS A 31 -22.30 18.36 19.38
C LYS A 31 -22.10 17.77 17.99
N ASP A 32 -20.97 18.07 17.36
CA ASP A 32 -20.75 17.79 15.96
C ASP A 32 -19.69 16.71 15.68
N GLY A 33 -18.95 16.25 16.70
CA GLY A 33 -17.75 15.46 16.51
C GLY A 33 -16.69 16.23 15.75
N SER A 34 -15.95 15.53 14.89
CA SER A 34 -14.84 16.11 14.13
C SER A 34 -15.31 17.13 13.09
N LEU A 35 -15.01 18.41 13.34
CA LEU A 35 -15.30 19.48 12.38
C LEU A 35 -14.53 19.29 11.06
N LEU A 36 -13.32 18.72 11.12
CA LEU A 36 -12.51 18.40 9.95
C LEU A 36 -13.26 17.48 8.96
N ILE A 37 -13.88 16.42 9.47
CA ILE A 37 -14.62 15.46 8.63
C ILE A 37 -15.95 16.05 8.17
N LYS A 38 -16.72 16.66 9.09
CA LYS A 38 -18.03 17.24 8.75
C LYS A 38 -17.93 18.40 7.76
N SER A 39 -16.92 19.26 7.89
CA SER A 39 -16.72 20.37 6.94
C SER A 39 -16.29 19.87 5.56
N LEU A 40 -15.51 18.78 5.47
CA LEU A 40 -15.22 18.13 4.19
C LEU A 40 -16.50 17.56 3.55
N ARG A 41 -17.33 16.85 4.33
CA ARG A 41 -18.63 16.34 3.88
C ARG A 41 -19.52 17.46 3.33
N TYR A 42 -19.58 18.59 4.04
CA TYR A 42 -20.26 19.81 3.59
C TYR A 42 -19.69 20.33 2.26
N PHE A 43 -18.37 20.44 2.12
CA PHE A 43 -17.70 20.88 0.89
C PHE A 43 -18.02 19.95 -0.31
N LEU A 44 -18.14 18.65 -0.05
CA LEU A 44 -18.53 17.65 -1.05
C LEU A 44 -20.03 17.67 -1.38
N GLY A 45 -20.82 18.49 -0.68
CA GLY A 45 -22.24 18.72 -0.91
C GLY A 45 -23.15 17.70 -0.22
N GLU A 46 -22.70 17.08 0.87
CA GLU A 46 -23.60 16.36 1.79
C GLU A 46 -24.41 17.37 2.62
N ASP A 47 -25.67 17.04 2.92
CA ASP A 47 -26.47 17.86 3.81
C ASP A 47 -26.05 17.62 5.26
N VAL A 48 -25.20 18.51 5.79
CA VAL A 48 -24.60 18.39 7.12
C VAL A 48 -25.11 19.50 8.03
N HIS A 49 -25.72 19.12 9.14
CA HIS A 49 -26.05 20.06 10.22
C HIS A 49 -24.84 20.28 11.15
N LEU A 50 -24.53 21.56 11.37
CA LEU A 50 -23.49 22.06 12.26
C LEU A 50 -24.08 23.00 13.30
N CYS A 51 -23.54 22.99 14.52
CA CYS A 51 -23.85 23.98 15.54
C CYS A 51 -23.29 25.37 15.17
N GLY A 52 -23.81 26.43 15.78
CA GLY A 52 -23.50 27.81 15.36
C GLY A 52 -22.01 28.15 15.31
N SER A 53 -21.19 27.68 16.25
CA SER A 53 -19.74 27.90 16.24
C SER A 53 -19.05 27.15 15.08
N CYS A 54 -19.43 25.89 14.86
CA CYS A 54 -18.90 25.08 13.76
C CYS A 54 -19.34 25.63 12.40
N THR A 55 -20.56 26.14 12.26
CA THR A 55 -21.03 26.84 11.07
C THR A 55 -20.15 28.04 10.73
N VAL A 56 -19.84 28.88 11.73
CA VAL A 56 -18.98 30.06 11.51
C VAL A 56 -17.56 29.65 11.11
N LEU A 57 -16.95 28.68 11.79
CA LEU A 57 -15.61 28.18 11.46
C LEU A 57 -15.57 27.54 10.07
N ASN A 58 -16.57 26.73 9.72
CA ASN A 58 -16.68 26.09 8.42
C ASN A 58 -16.75 27.13 7.29
N HIS A 59 -17.67 28.10 7.38
CA HIS A 59 -17.83 29.10 6.33
C HIS A 59 -16.64 30.05 6.19
N ARG A 60 -15.98 30.41 7.30
CA ARG A 60 -14.87 31.38 7.28
C ARG A 60 -13.51 30.75 6.99
N ILE A 61 -13.31 29.48 7.31
CA ILE A 61 -11.98 28.85 7.31
C ILE A 61 -11.98 27.56 6.51
N ALA A 62 -12.71 26.52 6.94
CA ALA A 62 -12.58 25.18 6.37
C ALA A 62 -13.06 25.11 4.91
N ASN A 63 -14.26 25.60 4.61
CA ASN A 63 -14.81 25.54 3.25
C ASN A 63 -13.99 26.36 2.23
N PRO A 64 -13.58 27.62 2.52
CA PRO A 64 -12.63 28.33 1.67
C PRO A 64 -11.30 27.59 1.47
N PHE A 65 -10.77 26.96 2.52
CA PHE A 65 -9.56 26.16 2.44
C PHE A 65 -9.69 24.99 1.46
N TYR A 66 -10.79 24.23 1.50
CA TYR A 66 -11.01 23.12 0.57
C TYR A 66 -11.16 23.59 -0.88
N HIS A 67 -11.91 24.66 -1.13
CA HIS A 67 -12.03 25.25 -2.48
C HIS A 67 -10.69 25.73 -3.04
N PHE A 68 -9.83 26.31 -2.19
CA PHE A 68 -8.51 26.75 -2.58
C PHE A 68 -7.58 25.55 -2.85
N GLY A 69 -7.54 24.59 -1.92
CA GLY A 69 -6.75 23.38 -2.03
C GLY A 69 -7.09 22.56 -3.27
N SER A 70 -8.38 22.33 -3.54
CA SER A 70 -8.82 21.54 -4.71
C SER A 70 -8.38 22.16 -6.03
N LYS A 71 -8.36 23.50 -6.13
CA LYS A 71 -7.84 24.23 -7.31
C LYS A 71 -6.33 24.05 -7.46
N ILE A 72 -5.57 24.12 -6.36
CA ILE A 72 -4.11 23.95 -6.38
C ILE A 72 -3.73 22.56 -6.87
N VAL A 73 -4.32 21.51 -6.29
CA VAL A 73 -3.97 20.12 -6.66
C VAL A 73 -4.68 19.64 -7.93
N ARG A 74 -5.46 20.52 -8.58
CA ARG A 74 -6.29 20.23 -9.75
C ARG A 74 -7.22 19.03 -9.53
N ALA A 75 -7.71 18.85 -8.31
CA ALA A 75 -8.67 17.80 -7.98
C ALA A 75 -10.06 18.17 -8.50
N ASN A 76 -10.74 17.22 -9.12
CA ASN A 76 -12.11 17.40 -9.60
C ASN A 76 -13.10 17.18 -8.42
N PRO A 77 -13.89 18.19 -8.00
CA PRO A 77 -14.82 18.05 -6.89
C PRO A 77 -15.90 16.98 -7.09
N ARG A 78 -16.37 16.78 -8.33
CA ARG A 78 -17.32 15.70 -8.64
C ARG A 78 -16.66 14.33 -8.44
N PHE A 79 -15.44 14.16 -8.92
CA PHE A 79 -14.67 12.93 -8.66
C PHE A 79 -14.46 12.70 -7.15
N MET A 80 -14.10 13.74 -6.40
CA MET A 80 -13.95 13.62 -4.95
C MET A 80 -15.27 13.21 -4.29
N ARG A 81 -16.40 13.83 -4.68
CA ARG A 81 -17.73 13.46 -4.17
C ARG A 81 -18.05 12.00 -4.45
N ASP A 82 -17.88 11.57 -5.70
CA ASP A 82 -18.16 10.20 -6.13
C ASP A 82 -17.36 9.18 -5.30
N ARG A 83 -16.12 9.52 -4.94
CA ARG A 83 -15.25 8.64 -4.14
C ARG A 83 -15.56 8.67 -2.65
N PHE A 84 -15.78 9.85 -2.09
CA PHE A 84 -15.87 10.06 -0.65
C PHE A 84 -17.28 9.84 -0.10
N LEU A 85 -18.31 10.11 -0.90
CA LEU A 85 -19.71 10.03 -0.47
C LEU A 85 -20.47 8.91 -1.20
N ASP A 86 -20.26 8.76 -2.50
CA ASP A 86 -21.13 7.91 -3.33
C ASP A 86 -20.56 6.50 -3.59
N SER A 87 -19.37 6.20 -3.06
CA SER A 87 -18.75 4.86 -3.15
C SER A 87 -18.93 4.05 -1.88
N GLY A 88 -19.00 2.72 -2.01
CA GLY A 88 -18.98 1.79 -0.86
C GLY A 88 -17.73 1.92 0.03
N TYR A 89 -16.72 2.67 -0.41
CA TYR A 89 -15.47 2.92 0.29
C TYR A 89 -15.33 4.37 0.81
N GLY A 90 -16.41 5.16 0.77
CA GLY A 90 -16.37 6.60 1.08
C GLY A 90 -15.78 6.92 2.44
N GLU A 91 -16.12 6.15 3.47
CA GLU A 91 -15.60 6.35 4.82
C GLU A 91 -14.08 6.07 4.92
N ALA A 92 -13.55 5.11 4.17
CA ALA A 92 -12.09 4.89 4.10
C ALA A 92 -11.39 6.12 3.50
N TRP A 93 -11.96 6.71 2.44
CA TRP A 93 -11.43 7.93 1.82
C TRP A 93 -11.47 9.13 2.75
N LEU A 94 -12.56 9.31 3.49
CA LEU A 94 -12.71 10.37 4.48
C LEU A 94 -11.67 10.26 5.59
N LYS A 95 -11.49 9.06 6.17
CA LYS A 95 -10.45 8.81 7.17
C LYS A 95 -9.04 9.04 6.62
N GLY A 96 -8.76 8.53 5.41
CA GLY A 96 -7.47 8.76 4.74
C GLY A 96 -7.16 10.25 4.56
N PHE A 97 -8.15 11.03 4.11
CA PHE A 97 -8.00 12.48 3.97
C PHE A 97 -7.82 13.18 5.32
N ALA A 98 -8.57 12.80 6.36
CA ALA A 98 -8.41 13.38 7.69
C ALA A 98 -7.00 13.10 8.25
N LEU A 99 -6.46 11.88 8.07
CA LEU A 99 -5.08 11.56 8.41
C LEU A 99 -4.06 12.38 7.60
N MET A 100 -4.36 12.71 6.33
CA MET A 100 -3.54 13.64 5.56
C MET A 100 -3.55 15.05 6.16
N MET A 101 -4.72 15.61 6.46
CA MET A 101 -4.83 16.97 7.02
C MET A 101 -4.14 17.08 8.37
N LYS A 102 -4.38 16.12 9.28
CA LYS A 102 -3.68 16.04 10.57
C LYS A 102 -2.18 15.86 10.41
N GLY A 103 -1.74 15.11 9.38
CA GLY A 103 -0.31 14.98 9.05
C GLY A 103 0.32 16.32 8.63
N ILE A 104 -0.38 17.11 7.81
CA ILE A 104 0.06 18.47 7.43
C ILE A 104 0.12 19.38 8.67
N GLU A 105 -0.88 19.33 9.54
CA GLU A 105 -0.89 20.09 10.79
C GLU A 105 0.32 19.73 11.68
N LYS A 106 0.56 18.44 11.88
CA LYS A 106 1.59 17.95 12.79
C LYS A 106 2.99 18.15 12.24
N TYR A 107 3.24 17.69 11.01
CA TYR A 107 4.59 17.62 10.44
C TYR A 107 4.86 18.66 9.36
N GLY A 108 3.81 19.30 8.83
CA GLY A 108 3.90 20.13 7.63
C GLY A 108 3.80 19.29 6.36
N ILE A 109 3.67 19.95 5.22
CA ILE A 109 3.85 19.30 3.92
C ILE A 109 5.32 18.88 3.79
N ARG A 110 5.53 17.59 3.49
CA ARG A 110 6.82 16.96 3.24
C ARG A 110 6.71 16.08 2.00
N ILE A 111 7.80 15.91 1.27
CA ILE A 111 7.87 15.00 0.13
C ILE A 111 8.94 13.93 0.43
N PRO A 112 8.59 12.63 0.42
CA PRO A 112 7.24 12.08 0.25
C PRO A 112 6.36 12.35 1.48
N PHE A 113 5.04 12.42 1.26
CA PHE A 113 4.08 12.80 2.30
C PHE A 113 4.07 11.84 3.50
N THR A 114 3.89 12.40 4.70
CA THR A 114 3.75 11.67 5.97
C THR A 114 2.40 12.01 6.63
N PRO A 115 1.41 11.11 6.64
CA PRO A 115 0.15 11.29 7.35
C PRO A 115 0.31 11.17 8.88
N ALA A 116 -0.70 11.60 9.63
CA ALA A 116 -0.73 11.49 11.11
C ALA A 116 -0.89 10.05 11.63
N GLY A 117 -1.17 9.10 10.74
CA GLY A 117 -1.25 7.66 11.00
C GLY A 117 -1.23 6.91 9.67
N PRO A 118 -1.06 5.58 9.68
CA PRO A 118 -1.06 4.80 8.44
C PRO A 118 -2.44 4.82 7.78
N PHE A 119 -2.47 4.75 6.45
CA PHE A 119 -3.71 4.50 5.70
C PHE A 119 -4.14 3.03 5.76
N GLU A 120 -3.17 2.14 5.94
CA GLU A 120 -3.41 0.70 6.00
C GLU A 120 -2.53 0.03 7.06
N ILE A 121 -3.07 -1.00 7.69
CA ILE A 121 -2.25 -1.99 8.42
C ILE A 121 -2.45 -3.34 7.75
N VAL A 122 -1.33 -3.98 7.43
CA VAL A 122 -1.33 -5.39 7.03
C VAL A 122 -1.01 -6.20 8.27
N TRP A 123 -1.99 -6.96 8.74
CA TRP A 123 -1.86 -7.77 9.95
C TRP A 123 -1.64 -9.22 9.57
N ASP A 124 -0.42 -9.71 9.78
CA ASP A 124 -0.16 -11.14 9.78
C ASP A 124 -0.90 -11.75 10.98
N PHE A 125 -2.04 -12.38 10.73
CA PHE A 125 -3.06 -12.64 11.73
C PHE A 125 -2.77 -13.89 12.58
N THR A 126 -1.97 -14.82 12.06
CA THR A 126 -1.54 -16.04 12.75
C THR A 126 -0.15 -16.44 12.30
N TYR A 127 0.62 -17.21 13.08
CA TYR A 127 1.85 -17.82 12.58
C TYR A 127 1.59 -19.14 11.82
N SER A 128 0.35 -19.63 11.82
CA SER A 128 -0.05 -20.88 11.20
C SER A 128 -0.25 -20.75 9.69
N CYS A 129 0.20 -21.75 8.94
CA CYS A 129 -0.02 -21.84 7.49
C CYS A 129 -0.04 -23.29 7.03
N ASN A 130 -0.89 -23.61 6.06
CA ASN A 130 -0.98 -24.94 5.45
C ASN A 130 -0.04 -25.10 4.23
N LEU A 131 0.73 -24.07 3.86
CA LEU A 131 1.75 -24.11 2.80
C LEU A 131 3.17 -23.91 3.34
N ARG A 132 4.19 -24.12 2.50
CA ARG A 132 5.62 -24.02 2.85
C ARG A 132 6.43 -23.24 1.79
N CYS A 133 5.86 -22.14 1.33
CA CYS A 133 6.37 -21.35 0.20
C CYS A 133 7.83 -20.91 0.39
N LYS A 134 8.62 -20.92 -0.70
CA LYS A 134 10.04 -20.52 -0.69
C LYS A 134 10.27 -19.05 -0.33
N HIS A 135 9.36 -18.16 -0.73
CA HIS A 135 9.47 -16.71 -0.51
C HIS A 135 8.83 -16.22 0.79
N CYS A 136 8.31 -17.13 1.64
CA CYS A 136 7.53 -16.73 2.80
C CYS A 136 8.35 -15.85 3.74
N TYR A 137 8.00 -14.56 3.79
CA TYR A 137 8.69 -13.58 4.61
C TYR A 137 8.51 -13.84 6.11
N GLU A 138 7.38 -14.44 6.48
CA GLU A 138 7.00 -14.71 7.87
C GLU A 138 7.58 -16.03 8.40
N ASP A 139 8.14 -16.88 7.52
CA ASP A 139 8.47 -18.27 7.86
C ASP A 139 7.31 -19.00 8.59
N ALA A 140 6.08 -18.73 8.14
CA ALA A 140 4.87 -19.27 8.74
C ALA A 140 4.74 -20.80 8.57
N GLY A 141 3.98 -21.43 9.46
CA GLY A 141 3.72 -22.88 9.45
C GLY A 141 4.06 -23.60 10.75
N PHE A 142 4.60 -22.89 11.75
CA PHE A 142 4.92 -23.42 13.08
C PHE A 142 4.17 -22.63 14.15
N TYR A 143 3.86 -23.31 15.25
CA TYR A 143 3.24 -22.66 16.40
C TYR A 143 4.21 -21.67 17.04
N ARG A 144 3.70 -20.47 17.30
CA ARG A 144 4.34 -19.38 18.04
C ARG A 144 3.24 -18.70 18.87
N PRO A 145 3.55 -18.12 20.04
CA PRO A 145 2.56 -17.34 20.79
C PRO A 145 2.00 -16.21 19.93
N GLU A 146 0.68 -16.13 19.84
CA GLU A 146 -0.06 -15.11 19.10
C GLU A 146 -1.21 -14.56 19.97
N LEU A 147 -1.78 -13.42 19.59
CA LEU A 147 -2.84 -12.76 20.32
C LEU A 147 -4.08 -13.66 20.43
N THR A 148 -4.64 -13.74 21.62
CA THR A 148 -5.97 -14.32 21.86
C THR A 148 -7.06 -13.53 21.11
N THR A 149 -8.28 -14.07 21.03
CA THR A 149 -9.41 -13.37 20.42
C THR A 149 -9.68 -12.02 21.09
N ASP A 150 -9.77 -11.97 22.42
CA ASP A 150 -10.00 -10.73 23.17
C ASP A 150 -8.90 -9.68 22.94
N GLN A 151 -7.65 -10.13 22.88
CA GLN A 151 -6.51 -9.27 22.55
C GLN A 151 -6.60 -8.74 21.12
N ALA A 152 -7.03 -9.57 20.17
CA ALA A 152 -7.21 -9.15 18.79
C ALA A 152 -8.34 -8.10 18.65
N LEU A 153 -9.46 -8.29 19.34
CA LEU A 153 -10.54 -7.31 19.40
C LEU A 153 -10.08 -5.99 20.04
N THR A 154 -9.28 -6.07 21.11
CA THR A 154 -8.66 -4.91 21.77
C THR A 154 -7.78 -4.13 20.79
N ALA A 155 -6.90 -4.82 20.06
CA ALA A 155 -6.06 -4.19 19.05
C ALA A 155 -6.90 -3.47 17.97
N ILE A 156 -8.01 -4.07 17.51
CA ILE A 156 -8.93 -3.44 16.56
C ILE A 156 -9.55 -2.16 17.13
N ASP A 157 -9.93 -2.16 18.41
CA ASP A 157 -10.44 -0.97 19.07
C ASP A 157 -9.42 0.17 19.11
N ASP A 158 -8.16 -0.12 19.38
CA ASP A 158 -7.08 0.87 19.37
C ASP A 158 -6.82 1.40 17.95
N LEU A 159 -6.76 0.51 16.96
CA LEU A 159 -6.62 0.87 15.55
C LEU A 159 -7.79 1.74 15.05
N SER A 160 -9.01 1.52 15.57
CA SER A 160 -10.19 2.28 15.21
C SER A 160 -10.18 3.73 15.72
N ARG A 161 -9.21 4.10 16.55
CA ARG A 161 -9.10 5.43 17.19
C ARG A 161 -7.82 6.20 16.84
N ILE A 162 -6.92 5.64 16.03
CA ILE A 162 -5.66 6.28 15.63
C ILE A 162 -5.88 7.74 15.21
N ALA A 163 -5.13 8.66 15.81
CA ALA A 163 -5.17 10.10 15.56
C ALA A 163 -6.55 10.74 15.74
N ASN A 164 -7.42 10.13 16.55
CA ASN A 164 -8.85 10.45 16.68
C ASN A 164 -9.64 10.39 15.36
N VAL A 165 -9.14 9.66 14.37
CA VAL A 165 -9.78 9.44 13.05
C VAL A 165 -10.11 7.97 12.85
N GLY A 166 -9.19 7.10 13.28
CA GLY A 166 -9.24 5.66 13.07
C GLY A 166 -8.62 5.22 11.75
N LEU A 167 -8.26 3.94 11.71
CA LEU A 167 -7.64 3.32 10.54
C LEU A 167 -8.61 3.29 9.33
N PRO A 168 -8.17 3.70 8.13
CA PRO A 168 -8.98 3.59 6.91
C PRO A 168 -9.15 2.15 6.41
N ALA A 169 -8.06 1.36 6.43
CA ALA A 169 -8.03 0.01 5.86
C ALA A 169 -7.23 -0.97 6.73
N LEU A 170 -7.73 -2.20 6.86
CA LEU A 170 -7.01 -3.31 7.47
C LEU A 170 -7.02 -4.52 6.53
N SER A 171 -5.85 -5.10 6.32
CA SER A 171 -5.68 -6.28 5.46
C SER A 171 -5.18 -7.43 6.31
N PHE A 172 -5.99 -8.47 6.47
CA PHE A 172 -5.58 -9.71 7.11
C PHE A 172 -4.65 -10.47 6.17
N SER A 173 -3.46 -10.81 6.65
CA SER A 173 -2.40 -11.54 5.96
C SER A 173 -1.89 -12.67 6.88
N GLY A 174 -0.82 -13.36 6.49
CA GLY A 174 0.15 -14.10 7.30
C GLY A 174 -0.35 -15.02 8.42
N GLY A 175 0.18 -16.23 8.56
CA GLY A 175 0.51 -17.16 7.51
C GLY A 175 -0.70 -17.35 6.63
N GLU A 176 -1.70 -18.14 7.06
CA GLU A 176 -2.99 -18.25 6.38
C GLU A 176 -4.14 -17.86 7.33
N PRO A 177 -4.77 -16.68 7.15
CA PRO A 177 -5.83 -16.20 8.03
C PRO A 177 -6.97 -17.20 8.24
N LEU A 178 -7.39 -17.89 7.16
CA LEU A 178 -8.52 -18.83 7.19
C LEU A 178 -8.24 -20.12 7.99
N ILE A 179 -7.02 -20.32 8.50
CA ILE A 179 -6.71 -21.40 9.44
C ILE A 179 -7.09 -21.04 10.88
N ARG A 180 -7.10 -19.74 11.22
CA ARG A 180 -7.38 -19.29 12.57
C ARG A 180 -8.88 -19.43 12.86
N LYS A 181 -9.23 -20.13 13.95
CA LYS A 181 -10.62 -20.55 14.23
C LYS A 181 -11.59 -19.39 14.43
N ASP A 182 -11.10 -18.29 15.00
CA ASP A 182 -11.83 -17.06 15.31
C ASP A 182 -11.80 -16.03 14.17
N PHE A 183 -11.24 -16.37 12.99
CA PHE A 183 -11.07 -15.41 11.88
C PHE A 183 -12.37 -14.69 11.51
N PHE A 184 -13.47 -15.41 11.31
CA PHE A 184 -14.74 -14.79 10.90
C PHE A 184 -15.35 -13.90 11.99
N GLU A 185 -15.14 -14.23 13.26
CA GLU A 185 -15.57 -13.41 14.39
C GLU A 185 -14.78 -12.10 14.42
N VAL A 186 -13.46 -12.18 14.36
CA VAL A 186 -12.57 -11.02 14.40
C VAL A 186 -12.78 -10.16 13.15
N ALA A 187 -12.90 -10.74 11.96
CA ALA A 187 -13.17 -9.99 10.73
C ALA A 187 -14.52 -9.26 10.77
N ALA A 188 -15.57 -9.87 11.34
CA ALA A 188 -16.86 -9.22 11.54
C ALA A 188 -16.77 -8.05 12.53
N TYR A 189 -15.95 -8.18 13.57
CA TYR A 189 -15.68 -7.08 14.49
C TYR A 189 -14.89 -5.95 13.81
N THR A 190 -13.85 -6.29 13.05
CA THR A 190 -13.07 -5.34 12.26
C THR A 190 -13.95 -4.54 11.32
N LYS A 191 -14.83 -5.18 10.55
CA LYS A 191 -15.68 -4.49 9.58
C LYS A 191 -16.63 -3.46 10.22
N LYS A 192 -17.02 -3.65 11.48
CA LYS A 192 -17.83 -2.66 12.23
C LYS A 192 -17.04 -1.40 12.62
N LYS A 193 -15.71 -1.45 12.63
CA LYS A 193 -14.82 -0.42 13.18
C LYS A 193 -13.93 0.23 12.12
N ILE A 194 -13.52 -0.56 11.13
CA ILE A 194 -12.58 -0.20 10.08
C ILE A 194 -13.32 -0.31 8.73
N PRO A 195 -13.41 0.79 7.95
CA PRO A 195 -14.27 0.85 6.78
C PRO A 195 -13.91 -0.14 5.66
N TYR A 196 -12.62 -0.37 5.43
CA TYR A 196 -12.14 -1.27 4.39
C TYR A 196 -11.39 -2.46 4.99
N VAL A 197 -11.87 -3.66 4.73
CA VAL A 197 -11.31 -4.91 5.21
C VAL A 197 -10.96 -5.80 4.05
N SER A 198 -9.72 -6.25 3.99
CA SER A 198 -9.29 -7.21 2.98
C SER A 198 -8.60 -8.43 3.57
N ILE A 199 -8.41 -9.45 2.74
CA ILE A 199 -7.67 -10.66 3.09
C ILE A 199 -6.69 -11.04 1.97
N ALA A 200 -5.44 -11.28 2.35
CA ALA A 200 -4.45 -12.00 1.56
C ALA A 200 -4.44 -13.47 1.97
N THR A 201 -4.70 -14.36 1.03
CA THR A 201 -4.82 -15.80 1.26
C THR A 201 -4.08 -16.60 0.19
N ASN A 202 -3.64 -17.80 0.57
CA ASN A 202 -3.12 -18.76 -0.39
C ASN A 202 -4.19 -19.40 -1.28
N GLY A 203 -5.48 -19.09 -1.02
CA GLY A 203 -6.61 -19.51 -1.84
C GLY A 203 -7.07 -20.94 -1.63
N THR A 204 -6.28 -21.78 -0.93
CA THR A 204 -6.60 -23.22 -0.80
C THR A 204 -7.82 -23.50 0.09
N LEU A 205 -8.21 -22.52 0.91
CA LEU A 205 -9.35 -22.59 1.83
C LEU A 205 -10.54 -21.72 1.38
N LEU A 206 -10.50 -21.14 0.19
CA LEU A 206 -11.63 -20.42 -0.41
C LEU A 206 -12.67 -21.40 -0.98
N THR A 207 -13.27 -22.20 -0.10
CA THR A 207 -14.46 -23.01 -0.44
C THR A 207 -15.65 -22.08 -0.69
N LYS A 208 -16.70 -22.58 -1.36
CA LYS A 208 -17.94 -21.82 -1.55
C LYS A 208 -18.50 -21.28 -0.24
N ASP A 209 -18.49 -22.09 0.81
CA ASP A 209 -18.99 -21.69 2.14
C ASP A 209 -18.11 -20.60 2.78
N ASN A 210 -16.79 -20.72 2.67
CA ASN A 210 -15.88 -19.70 3.22
C ASN A 210 -15.99 -18.39 2.44
N VAL A 211 -16.13 -18.43 1.11
CA VAL A 211 -16.34 -17.22 0.29
C VAL A 211 -17.66 -16.53 0.64
N LYS A 212 -18.75 -17.30 0.84
CA LYS A 212 -20.03 -16.75 1.31
C LYS A 212 -19.88 -16.08 2.67
N LYS A 213 -19.22 -16.74 3.63
CA LYS A 213 -18.93 -16.15 4.95
C LYS A 213 -18.08 -14.89 4.86
N LEU A 214 -17.06 -14.84 4.00
CA LEU A 214 -16.25 -13.64 3.77
C LEU A 214 -17.15 -12.47 3.31
N LYS A 215 -18.05 -12.74 2.36
CA LYS A 215 -19.00 -11.74 1.85
C LYS A 215 -20.02 -11.31 2.92
N GLU A 216 -20.56 -12.24 3.70
CA GLU A 216 -21.50 -11.97 4.80
C GLU A 216 -20.87 -11.11 5.91
N VAL A 217 -19.60 -11.37 6.23
CA VAL A 217 -18.80 -10.58 7.17
C VAL A 217 -18.53 -9.16 6.63
N GLY A 218 -18.58 -8.97 5.32
CA GLY A 218 -18.33 -7.69 4.65
C GLY A 218 -16.86 -7.47 4.29
N VAL A 219 -16.10 -8.53 4.02
CA VAL A 219 -14.76 -8.41 3.40
C VAL A 219 -14.91 -7.78 2.03
N ASP A 220 -14.16 -6.71 1.78
CA ASP A 220 -14.26 -5.90 0.56
C ASP A 220 -13.40 -6.44 -0.58
N TYR A 221 -12.31 -7.15 -0.25
CA TYR A 221 -11.30 -7.56 -1.22
C TYR A 221 -10.56 -8.84 -0.80
N VAL A 222 -10.36 -9.75 -1.76
CA VAL A 222 -9.61 -10.99 -1.58
C VAL A 222 -8.42 -11.02 -2.53
N GLU A 223 -7.22 -10.97 -1.97
CA GLU A 223 -5.97 -11.17 -2.69
C GLU A 223 -5.55 -12.65 -2.63
N ILE A 224 -5.46 -13.29 -3.78
CA ILE A 224 -5.27 -14.73 -3.92
C ILE A 224 -3.93 -15.01 -4.57
N SER A 225 -3.07 -15.69 -3.82
CA SER A 225 -1.75 -16.08 -4.28
C SER A 225 -1.76 -17.08 -5.46
N LEU A 226 -1.18 -16.70 -6.60
CA LEU A 226 -0.95 -17.57 -7.75
C LEU A 226 0.35 -17.18 -8.49
N ASP A 227 1.48 -17.85 -8.19
CA ASP A 227 2.79 -17.49 -8.80
C ASP A 227 3.15 -18.23 -10.09
N GLY A 228 2.19 -18.93 -10.70
CA GLY A 228 2.38 -19.63 -11.97
C GLY A 228 1.03 -19.86 -12.64
N ALA A 229 0.93 -19.63 -13.94
CA ALA A 229 -0.24 -19.97 -14.74
C ALA A 229 -0.37 -21.50 -14.93
N SER A 230 0.72 -22.24 -14.67
CA SER A 230 0.76 -23.68 -14.65
C SER A 230 0.93 -24.25 -13.23
N ARG A 231 0.30 -25.42 -13.01
CA ARG A 231 0.46 -26.23 -11.78
C ARG A 231 1.92 -26.45 -11.40
N LYS A 232 2.75 -26.81 -12.38
CA LYS A 232 4.18 -27.12 -12.18
C LYS A 232 4.91 -25.94 -11.56
N VAL A 233 4.76 -24.73 -12.12
CA VAL A 233 5.47 -23.55 -11.63
C VAL A 233 4.97 -23.17 -10.24
N HIS A 234 3.65 -23.04 -10.08
CA HIS A 234 3.03 -22.64 -8.82
C HIS A 234 3.39 -23.59 -7.66
N GLU A 235 3.21 -24.90 -7.83
CA GLU A 235 3.46 -25.88 -6.76
C GLU A 235 4.96 -26.01 -6.44
N SER A 236 5.85 -25.82 -7.41
CA SER A 236 7.31 -25.84 -7.17
C SER A 236 7.81 -24.69 -6.30
N PHE A 237 7.02 -23.61 -6.20
CA PHE A 237 7.34 -22.42 -5.42
C PHE A 237 6.57 -22.38 -4.08
N ARG A 238 5.32 -22.84 -4.07
CA ARG A 238 4.44 -22.95 -2.88
C ARG A 238 4.66 -24.23 -2.06
N MET A 239 5.37 -25.21 -2.62
CA MET A 239 5.89 -26.42 -1.96
C MET A 239 4.83 -27.39 -1.43
N VAL A 240 3.59 -27.35 -1.93
CA VAL A 240 2.52 -28.27 -1.54
C VAL A 240 1.77 -28.75 -2.77
N PRO A 241 1.74 -30.08 -3.04
CA PRO A 241 0.98 -30.64 -4.15
C PRO A 241 -0.53 -30.33 -4.06
N GLY A 242 -1.15 -30.06 -5.20
CA GLY A 242 -2.57 -29.76 -5.32
C GLY A 242 -2.97 -28.34 -4.88
N CYS A 243 -2.04 -27.47 -4.45
CA CYS A 243 -2.39 -26.11 -4.05
C CYS A 243 -2.84 -25.25 -5.23
N PHE A 244 -2.33 -25.50 -6.45
CA PHE A 244 -2.72 -24.76 -7.66
C PHE A 244 -4.21 -24.92 -7.96
N GLU A 245 -4.71 -26.16 -8.01
CA GLU A 245 -6.12 -26.42 -8.31
C GLU A 245 -7.06 -25.83 -7.26
N LYS A 246 -6.65 -25.89 -5.99
CA LYS A 246 -7.43 -25.29 -4.90
C LYS A 246 -7.46 -23.77 -4.99
N ALA A 247 -6.32 -23.12 -5.28
CA ALA A 247 -6.26 -21.68 -5.49
C ALA A 247 -7.12 -21.25 -6.70
N MET A 248 -7.01 -21.95 -7.83
CA MET A 248 -7.84 -21.69 -9.02
C MET A 248 -9.33 -21.88 -8.76
N LYS A 249 -9.72 -22.90 -8.00
CA LYS A 249 -11.10 -23.08 -7.55
C LYS A 249 -11.54 -21.96 -6.61
N GLY A 250 -10.66 -21.52 -5.72
CA GLY A 250 -10.88 -20.39 -4.82
C GLY A 250 -11.15 -19.09 -5.56
N ILE A 251 -10.33 -18.76 -6.56
CA ILE A 251 -10.52 -17.58 -7.42
C ILE A 251 -11.91 -17.64 -8.06
N ARG A 252 -12.27 -18.75 -8.70
CA ARG A 252 -13.59 -18.91 -9.34
C ARG A 252 -14.74 -18.75 -8.36
N ASN A 253 -14.64 -19.33 -7.15
CA ASN A 253 -15.67 -19.17 -6.14
C ASN A 253 -15.86 -17.69 -5.74
N CYS A 254 -14.78 -16.91 -5.62
CA CYS A 254 -14.89 -15.46 -5.35
C CYS A 254 -15.59 -14.73 -6.49
N ILE A 255 -15.20 -14.99 -7.74
CA ILE A 255 -15.83 -14.39 -8.92
C ILE A 255 -17.32 -14.75 -9.01
N ASP A 256 -17.67 -16.03 -8.85
CA ASP A 256 -19.06 -16.52 -8.90
C ASP A 256 -19.95 -15.85 -7.83
N GLU A 257 -19.39 -15.55 -6.65
CA GLU A 257 -20.08 -14.86 -5.56
C GLU A 257 -19.99 -13.33 -5.66
N ASN A 258 -19.44 -12.77 -6.74
CA ASN A 258 -19.20 -11.33 -6.93
C ASN A 258 -18.42 -10.69 -5.78
N LEU A 259 -17.39 -11.38 -5.29
CA LEU A 259 -16.42 -10.87 -4.32
C LEU A 259 -15.18 -10.38 -5.07
N ASP A 260 -14.80 -9.11 -4.88
CA ASP A 260 -13.69 -8.49 -5.60
C ASP A 260 -12.38 -9.24 -5.32
N ALA A 261 -11.81 -9.82 -6.39
CA ALA A 261 -10.68 -10.71 -6.32
C ALA A 261 -9.49 -10.17 -7.11
N CYS A 262 -8.30 -10.38 -6.58
CA CYS A 262 -7.04 -10.13 -7.27
C CYS A 262 -6.14 -11.33 -7.20
N ILE A 263 -5.53 -11.65 -8.33
CA ILE A 263 -4.48 -12.64 -8.42
C ILE A 263 -3.15 -11.97 -8.08
N ALA A 264 -2.50 -12.43 -7.02
CA ALA A 264 -1.21 -11.93 -6.56
C ALA A 264 -0.07 -12.91 -6.85
N ALA A 265 0.99 -12.42 -7.49
CA ALA A 265 2.17 -13.22 -7.82
C ALA A 265 3.44 -12.56 -7.29
N THR A 266 4.25 -13.32 -6.55
CA THR A 266 5.64 -12.95 -6.27
C THR A 266 6.48 -13.27 -7.48
N ALA A 267 7.01 -12.25 -8.16
CA ALA A 267 7.86 -12.48 -9.32
C ALA A 267 9.26 -12.96 -8.89
N HIS A 268 9.76 -13.96 -9.60
CA HIS A 268 11.05 -14.59 -9.37
C HIS A 268 11.61 -15.14 -10.69
N LYS A 269 12.91 -15.44 -10.74
CA LYS A 269 13.57 -15.83 -12.00
C LYS A 269 12.88 -16.96 -12.76
N LYS A 270 12.33 -17.93 -12.01
CA LYS A 270 11.67 -19.11 -12.57
C LYS A 270 10.20 -18.93 -13.01
N ASN A 271 9.59 -17.75 -12.85
CA ASN A 271 8.19 -17.51 -13.28
C ASN A 271 8.00 -16.25 -14.13
N LEU A 272 9.07 -15.56 -14.56
CA LEU A 272 8.94 -14.34 -15.36
C LEU A 272 8.07 -14.52 -16.61
N GLU A 273 8.26 -15.63 -17.32
CA GLU A 273 7.47 -15.97 -18.52
C GLU A 273 6.02 -16.37 -18.21
N GLU A 274 5.70 -16.65 -16.95
CA GLU A 274 4.33 -16.97 -16.52
C GLU A 274 3.55 -15.71 -16.12
N ILE A 275 4.23 -14.62 -15.75
CA ILE A 275 3.56 -13.39 -15.30
C ILE A 275 2.58 -12.85 -16.36
N PRO A 276 2.94 -12.70 -17.65
CA PRO A 276 1.98 -12.27 -18.67
C PRO A 276 0.77 -13.20 -18.79
N LYS A 277 0.97 -14.51 -18.65
CA LYS A 277 -0.11 -15.51 -18.70
C LYS A 277 -1.03 -15.40 -17.48
N ILE A 278 -0.49 -15.06 -16.32
CA ILE A 278 -1.29 -14.82 -15.11
C ILE A 278 -2.11 -13.53 -15.26
N MET A 279 -1.55 -12.50 -15.90
CA MET A 279 -2.28 -11.26 -16.20
C MET A 279 -3.45 -11.52 -17.16
N GLU A 280 -3.21 -12.27 -18.25
CA GLU A 280 -4.26 -12.71 -19.18
C GLU A 280 -5.35 -13.52 -18.46
N LEU A 281 -4.95 -14.48 -17.62
CA LEU A 281 -5.89 -15.25 -16.79
C LEU A 281 -6.70 -14.37 -15.84
N ALA A 282 -6.08 -13.35 -15.22
CA ALA A 282 -6.78 -12.42 -14.36
C ALA A 282 -7.83 -11.62 -15.14
N GLU A 283 -7.49 -11.15 -16.34
CA GLU A 283 -8.41 -10.45 -17.23
C GLU A 283 -9.58 -11.34 -17.64
N GLU A 284 -9.32 -12.57 -18.10
CA GLU A 284 -10.34 -13.55 -18.51
C GLU A 284 -11.34 -13.86 -17.39
N LEU A 285 -10.86 -13.93 -16.15
CA LEU A 285 -11.68 -14.19 -14.97
C LEU A 285 -12.37 -12.93 -14.42
N GLY A 286 -12.07 -11.75 -14.95
CA GLY A 286 -12.55 -10.47 -14.43
C GLY A 286 -11.91 -10.07 -13.10
N ALA A 287 -10.80 -10.70 -12.71
CA ALA A 287 -10.01 -10.38 -11.52
C ALA A 287 -9.06 -9.19 -11.79
N ARG A 288 -8.42 -8.72 -10.72
CA ARG A 288 -7.27 -7.81 -10.79
C ARG A 288 -5.96 -8.60 -10.72
N PHE A 289 -4.82 -7.96 -11.02
CA PHE A 289 -3.50 -8.56 -10.88
C PHE A 289 -2.56 -7.69 -10.04
N MET A 290 -1.85 -8.31 -9.10
CA MET A 290 -0.87 -7.66 -8.22
C MET A 290 0.48 -8.39 -8.28
N HIS A 291 1.52 -7.63 -8.61
CA HIS A 291 2.90 -8.09 -8.51
C HIS A 291 3.51 -7.79 -7.13
N PHE A 292 4.03 -8.83 -6.49
CA PHE A 292 4.85 -8.74 -5.28
C PHE A 292 6.33 -8.92 -5.58
N ASN A 293 7.15 -8.13 -4.88
CA ASN A 293 8.59 -8.29 -4.91
C ASN A 293 9.01 -9.55 -4.15
N PHE A 294 9.97 -10.29 -4.71
CA PHE A 294 10.78 -11.20 -3.92
C PHE A 294 11.70 -10.36 -3.00
N ILE A 295 11.55 -10.51 -1.68
CA ILE A 295 12.37 -9.83 -0.67
C ILE A 295 13.13 -10.90 0.13
N PRO A 296 14.46 -10.77 0.34
CA PRO A 296 15.26 -11.77 1.05
C PRO A 296 15.06 -11.71 2.58
N THR A 297 13.87 -12.09 3.03
CA THR A 297 13.49 -12.20 4.45
C THR A 297 12.77 -13.54 4.70
N GLY A 298 12.69 -13.98 5.95
CA GLY A 298 12.14 -15.29 6.31
C GLY A 298 12.79 -16.44 5.53
N ARG A 299 11.97 -17.32 4.95
CA ARG A 299 12.47 -18.44 4.11
C ARG A 299 13.14 -17.99 2.82
N ALA A 300 12.79 -16.81 2.31
CA ALA A 300 13.34 -16.29 1.06
C ALA A 300 14.87 -16.09 1.13
N LYS A 301 15.44 -15.91 2.33
CA LYS A 301 16.89 -15.86 2.55
C LYS A 301 17.63 -17.11 2.10
N LYS A 302 16.98 -18.28 2.12
CA LYS A 302 17.55 -19.55 1.64
C LYS A 302 17.38 -19.76 0.14
N HIS A 303 16.72 -18.81 -0.54
CA HIS A 303 16.32 -18.89 -1.93
C HIS A 303 16.63 -17.60 -2.70
N MET A 304 17.68 -16.89 -2.28
CA MET A 304 18.04 -15.58 -2.86
C MET A 304 18.43 -15.68 -4.34
N GLU A 305 18.82 -16.86 -4.82
CA GLU A 305 19.07 -17.13 -6.24
C GLU A 305 17.84 -16.89 -7.11
N LEU A 306 16.63 -16.93 -6.53
CA LEU A 306 15.37 -16.69 -7.19
C LEU A 306 15.02 -15.21 -7.37
N ASP A 307 15.65 -14.29 -6.61
CA ASP A 307 15.39 -12.86 -6.78
C ASP A 307 15.83 -12.39 -8.16
N LEU A 308 15.07 -11.47 -8.74
CA LEU A 308 15.32 -10.93 -10.06
C LEU A 308 16.58 -10.06 -10.04
N ASN A 309 17.43 -10.19 -11.04
CA ASN A 309 18.46 -9.19 -11.26
C ASN A 309 17.82 -7.86 -11.76
N PRO A 310 18.56 -6.75 -11.78
CA PRO A 310 18.00 -5.45 -12.17
C PRO A 310 17.42 -5.38 -13.58
N LYS A 311 18.01 -6.09 -14.55
CA LYS A 311 17.52 -6.16 -15.94
C LYS A 311 16.22 -6.94 -16.04
N GLU A 312 16.15 -8.10 -15.39
CA GLU A 312 14.95 -8.94 -15.30
C GLU A 312 13.79 -8.17 -14.65
N ARG A 313 14.06 -7.42 -13.58
CA ARG A 313 13.06 -6.62 -12.89
C ARG A 313 12.60 -5.44 -13.74
N LEU A 314 13.50 -4.74 -14.42
CA LEU A 314 13.12 -3.66 -15.33
C LEU A 314 12.20 -4.21 -16.44
N LEU A 315 12.58 -5.32 -17.07
CA LEU A 315 11.78 -5.97 -18.10
C LEU A 315 10.36 -6.27 -17.61
N LEU A 316 10.23 -6.90 -16.44
CA LEU A 316 8.92 -7.17 -15.82
C LEU A 316 8.09 -5.90 -15.63
N LEU A 317 8.69 -4.86 -15.04
CA LEU A 317 7.99 -3.60 -14.76
C LEU A 317 7.60 -2.87 -16.05
N GLU A 318 8.40 -2.96 -17.10
CA GLU A 318 8.06 -2.40 -18.41
C GLU A 318 6.92 -3.18 -19.07
N THR A 319 6.92 -4.52 -18.98
CA THR A 319 5.81 -5.35 -19.47
C THR A 319 4.50 -4.96 -18.79
N MET A 320 4.48 -4.91 -17.47
CA MET A 320 3.29 -4.48 -16.71
C MET A 320 2.93 -3.01 -16.96
N GLY A 321 3.94 -2.16 -17.13
CA GLY A 321 3.77 -0.73 -17.35
C GLY A 321 3.16 -0.41 -18.71
N ARG A 322 3.48 -1.22 -19.73
CA ARG A 322 2.86 -1.11 -21.07
C ARG A 322 1.39 -1.49 -21.03
N GLU A 323 1.04 -2.55 -20.30
CA GLU A 323 -0.35 -2.99 -20.13
C GLU A 323 -1.22 -1.87 -19.52
N ILE A 324 -0.81 -1.33 -18.37
CA ILE A 324 -1.61 -0.30 -17.70
C ILE A 324 -1.68 1.01 -18.50
N LEU A 325 -0.63 1.31 -19.26
CA LEU A 325 -0.62 2.47 -20.16
C LEU A 325 -1.56 2.25 -21.36
N ASP A 326 -1.65 1.03 -21.90
CA ASP A 326 -2.61 0.71 -22.96
C ASP A 326 -4.05 0.86 -22.48
N LEU A 327 -4.38 0.32 -21.31
CA LEU A 327 -5.68 0.52 -20.67
C LEU A 327 -6.00 2.00 -20.48
N TYR A 328 -5.04 2.80 -20.01
CA TYR A 328 -5.19 4.25 -19.85
C TYR A 328 -5.49 4.96 -21.17
N VAL A 329 -4.74 4.65 -22.24
CA VAL A 329 -4.92 5.26 -23.55
C VAL A 329 -6.29 4.91 -24.13
N ARG A 330 -6.67 3.63 -24.10
CA ARG A 330 -7.99 3.17 -24.57
C ARG A 330 -9.14 3.85 -23.82
N THR A 331 -8.99 3.99 -22.50
CA THR A 331 -9.96 4.70 -21.65
C THR A 331 -10.12 6.15 -22.11
N LYS A 332 -9.02 6.86 -22.38
CA LYS A 332 -9.05 8.24 -22.88
C LYS A 332 -9.73 8.35 -24.25
N GLU A 333 -9.37 7.48 -25.18
CA GLU A 333 -9.96 7.47 -26.52
C GLU A 333 -11.46 7.17 -26.51
N GLU A 334 -11.92 6.26 -25.64
CA GLU A 334 -13.34 5.93 -25.50
C GLU A 334 -14.14 7.09 -24.92
N GLU A 335 -13.59 7.78 -23.91
CA GLU A 335 -14.21 8.96 -23.34
C GLU A 335 -14.27 10.13 -24.32
N GLU A 336 -13.23 10.34 -25.10
CA GLU A 336 -13.22 11.37 -26.15
C GLU A 336 -14.30 11.09 -27.21
N LYS A 337 -14.55 9.81 -27.52
CA LYS A 337 -15.56 9.40 -28.49
C LYS A 337 -16.98 9.41 -27.95
N THR A 338 -17.19 9.01 -26.69
CA THR A 338 -18.54 8.68 -26.16
C THR A 338 -18.95 9.50 -24.94
N GLY A 339 -18.03 10.29 -24.36
CA GLY A 339 -18.24 11.04 -23.12
C GLY A 339 -18.19 10.19 -21.85
N LYS A 340 -17.99 8.87 -21.96
CA LYS A 340 -17.88 7.92 -20.83
C LYS A 340 -16.99 6.73 -21.21
N THR A 341 -16.69 5.87 -20.25
CA THR A 341 -15.91 4.63 -20.48
C THR A 341 -16.30 3.59 -19.44
N SER A 342 -16.31 2.32 -19.83
CA SER A 342 -16.41 1.19 -18.91
C SER A 342 -15.06 0.55 -18.59
N ILE A 343 -13.96 1.04 -19.19
CA ILE A 343 -12.62 0.50 -19.00
C ILE A 343 -12.10 0.96 -17.63
N SER A 344 -11.71 -0.03 -16.82
CA SER A 344 -11.09 0.20 -15.52
C SER A 344 -9.58 0.12 -15.67
N VAL A 345 -8.89 1.20 -15.30
CA VAL A 345 -7.41 1.29 -15.34
C VAL A 345 -6.76 0.69 -14.08
N ASP A 346 -7.55 0.40 -13.04
CA ASP A 346 -7.13 -0.23 -11.79
C ASP A 346 -7.18 -1.76 -11.87
N ARG A 347 -6.51 -2.32 -12.88
CA ARG A 347 -6.43 -3.77 -13.13
C ARG A 347 -5.08 -4.38 -12.82
N VAL A 348 -4.00 -3.61 -12.97
CA VAL A 348 -2.62 -4.09 -12.81
C VAL A 348 -1.91 -3.27 -11.75
N PHE A 349 -1.34 -3.95 -10.77
CA PHE A 349 -0.68 -3.34 -9.63
C PHE A 349 0.69 -3.97 -9.38
N SER A 350 1.55 -3.24 -8.70
CA SER A 350 2.88 -3.73 -8.33
C SER A 350 3.31 -3.04 -7.07
N THR A 351 3.77 -3.82 -6.08
CA THR A 351 4.37 -3.31 -4.83
C THR A 351 5.79 -2.76 -5.01
N CYS A 352 6.34 -2.81 -6.23
CA CYS A 352 7.69 -2.38 -6.57
C CYS A 352 7.76 -0.87 -6.71
N PRO A 353 8.46 -0.13 -5.83
CA PRO A 353 8.50 1.34 -5.87
C PRO A 353 8.95 1.91 -7.22
N GLN A 354 9.77 1.17 -7.96
CA GLN A 354 10.26 1.50 -9.30
C GLN A 354 9.13 1.56 -10.33
N PHE A 355 8.00 0.88 -10.10
CA PHE A 355 6.89 0.81 -11.06
C PHE A 355 6.34 2.19 -11.42
N ALA A 356 6.21 3.08 -10.44
CA ALA A 356 5.80 4.47 -10.66
C ALA A 356 6.74 5.21 -11.62
N SER A 357 8.05 5.09 -11.41
CA SER A 357 9.09 5.69 -12.25
C SER A 357 9.07 5.11 -13.67
N VAL A 358 8.96 3.79 -13.80
CA VAL A 358 8.90 3.08 -15.09
C VAL A 358 7.67 3.49 -15.89
N VAL A 359 6.48 3.48 -15.29
CA VAL A 359 5.24 3.85 -15.98
C VAL A 359 5.29 5.33 -16.39
N ARG A 360 5.79 6.21 -15.52
CA ARG A 360 5.95 7.63 -15.86
C ARG A 360 6.89 7.85 -17.04
N LYS A 361 7.99 7.09 -17.12
CA LYS A 361 8.91 7.12 -18.27
C LYS A 361 8.18 6.68 -19.55
N LEU A 362 7.52 5.52 -19.52
CA LEU A 362 6.77 4.97 -20.67
C LEU A 362 5.66 5.91 -21.13
N ALA A 363 4.92 6.53 -20.20
CA ALA A 363 3.88 7.50 -20.51
C ALA A 363 4.43 8.73 -21.23
N ARG A 364 5.55 9.28 -20.75
CA ARG A 364 6.21 10.45 -21.37
C ARG A 364 6.74 10.15 -22.77
N GLU A 365 7.28 8.95 -22.99
CA GLU A 365 7.71 8.50 -24.32
C GLU A 365 6.54 8.45 -25.31
N LYS A 366 5.33 8.19 -24.83
CA LYS A 366 4.08 8.25 -25.62
C LYS A 366 3.39 9.63 -25.61
N GLY A 367 3.98 10.65 -25.00
CA GLY A 367 3.40 12.01 -24.93
C GLY A 367 2.31 12.22 -23.86
N TYR A 368 2.15 11.28 -22.92
CA TYR A 368 1.18 11.37 -21.84
C TYR A 368 1.81 11.81 -20.51
N ASN A 369 1.06 12.58 -19.73
CA ASN A 369 1.38 12.88 -18.33
C ASN A 369 0.60 11.94 -17.41
N TYR A 370 1.08 10.70 -17.28
CA TYR A 370 0.46 9.64 -16.48
C TYR A 370 1.50 8.95 -15.59
N THR A 371 1.11 8.60 -14.38
CA THR A 371 1.92 7.89 -13.39
C THR A 371 1.01 7.05 -12.50
N VAL A 372 1.59 6.10 -11.77
CA VAL A 372 0.87 5.17 -10.91
C VAL A 372 1.45 5.21 -9.51
N SER A 373 0.65 4.90 -8.49
CA SER A 373 1.22 4.60 -7.18
C SER A 373 1.71 3.15 -7.16
N ALA A 374 2.88 2.93 -6.59
CA ALA A 374 3.51 1.62 -6.52
C ALA A 374 3.05 0.76 -5.33
N HIS A 375 2.02 1.16 -4.59
CA HIS A 375 1.40 0.35 -3.51
C HIS A 375 -0.14 0.48 -3.55
N TYR A 376 -0.66 1.60 -4.09
CA TYR A 376 -2.08 1.82 -4.28
C TYR A 376 -2.40 1.87 -5.76
N ALA A 377 -3.62 1.47 -6.11
CA ALA A 377 -4.09 1.40 -7.47
C ALA A 377 -3.76 2.65 -8.32
N ALA A 378 -3.46 2.44 -9.61
CA ALA A 378 -3.54 3.52 -10.57
C ALA A 378 -5.02 3.87 -10.76
N LYS A 379 -5.45 4.98 -10.16
CA LYS A 379 -6.81 5.51 -10.37
C LYS A 379 -6.71 6.83 -11.10
N LYS A 380 -7.61 7.00 -12.07
CA LYS A 380 -7.76 8.27 -12.77
C LYS A 380 -8.18 9.37 -11.78
N GLY A 381 -7.59 10.56 -11.86
CA GLY A 381 -7.90 11.72 -11.00
C GLY A 381 -7.03 11.88 -9.75
N ILE A 382 -6.10 10.96 -9.49
CA ILE A 382 -5.11 11.05 -8.39
C ILE A 382 -3.66 11.09 -8.90
N GLU A 383 -3.44 11.29 -10.20
CA GLU A 383 -2.14 11.23 -10.85
C GLU A 383 -1.16 12.25 -10.24
N ASN A 384 -1.66 13.46 -9.94
CA ASN A 384 -0.86 14.52 -9.30
C ASN A 384 -0.54 14.22 -7.82
N ILE A 385 -1.26 13.28 -7.20
CA ILE A 385 -1.06 12.89 -5.80
C ILE A 385 -0.09 11.71 -5.71
N ALA A 386 0.12 10.93 -6.77
CA ALA A 386 1.08 9.83 -6.78
C ALA A 386 2.52 10.32 -6.52
N ASP A 387 2.90 11.46 -7.12
CA ASP A 387 4.22 12.07 -6.88
C ASP A 387 4.35 12.59 -5.43
N PHE A 388 3.23 13.06 -4.86
CA PHE A 388 3.15 13.54 -3.47
C PHE A 388 3.22 12.40 -2.44
N LEU A 389 2.50 11.31 -2.70
CA LEU A 389 2.50 10.11 -1.88
C LEU A 389 3.78 9.33 -2.05
N GLY A 390 4.51 9.44 -3.17
CA GLY A 390 5.79 8.79 -3.38
C GLY A 390 5.74 7.25 -3.44
N GLY A 391 6.92 6.64 -3.40
CA GLY A 391 7.10 5.21 -3.67
C GLY A 391 6.87 4.32 -2.46
N CYS A 392 7.93 3.68 -1.94
CA CYS A 392 7.82 2.74 -0.82
C CYS A 392 7.00 3.34 0.36
N GLY A 393 5.94 2.63 0.75
CA GLY A 393 5.00 3.05 1.80
C GLY A 393 5.39 2.60 3.21
N ALA A 394 6.43 1.78 3.37
CA ALA A 394 6.81 1.19 4.66
C ALA A 394 7.10 2.27 5.71
N GLY A 395 6.44 2.17 6.86
CA GLY A 395 6.57 3.10 7.98
C GLY A 395 6.03 4.51 7.70
N ARG A 396 5.24 4.68 6.63
CA ARG A 396 4.78 5.99 6.16
C ARG A 396 3.33 6.00 5.71
N LEU A 397 2.96 5.12 4.78
CA LEU A 397 1.57 4.95 4.33
C LEU A 397 0.93 3.70 4.95
N TYR A 398 1.74 2.72 5.31
CA TYR A 398 1.27 1.52 6.01
C TYR A 398 2.36 0.98 6.94
N VAL A 399 1.95 0.09 7.84
CA VAL A 399 2.81 -0.71 8.72
C VAL A 399 2.34 -2.17 8.73
N GLY A 400 3.24 -3.07 9.15
CA GLY A 400 2.90 -4.46 9.43
C GLY A 400 2.55 -4.64 10.90
N LEU A 401 1.60 -5.53 11.19
CA LEU A 401 1.29 -5.99 12.54
C LEU A 401 1.49 -7.51 12.59
N GLU A 402 2.24 -7.98 13.57
CA GLU A 402 2.53 -9.40 13.77
C GLU A 402 1.40 -10.12 14.52
N PRO A 403 1.32 -11.46 14.47
CA PRO A 403 0.33 -12.21 15.21
C PRO A 403 0.42 -12.03 16.72
N ASN A 404 1.57 -11.66 17.28
CA ASN A 404 1.77 -11.38 18.71
C ASN A 404 1.53 -9.89 19.09
N GLY A 405 1.15 -9.05 18.14
CA GLY A 405 0.91 -7.62 18.36
C GLY A 405 2.11 -6.70 18.06
N ASP A 406 3.28 -7.25 17.69
CA ASP A 406 4.45 -6.43 17.36
C ASP A 406 4.22 -5.63 16.07
N ILE A 407 4.61 -4.36 16.09
CA ILE A 407 4.44 -3.43 14.97
C ILE A 407 5.77 -3.37 14.19
N LYS A 408 5.72 -3.50 12.86
CA LYS A 408 6.88 -3.43 11.96
C LYS A 408 6.68 -2.34 10.88
N PRO A 409 7.73 -1.80 10.27
CA PRO A 409 7.57 -0.82 9.19
C PRO A 409 6.79 -1.35 7.97
N CYS A 410 6.92 -2.63 7.67
CA CYS A 410 6.03 -3.40 6.81
C CYS A 410 6.22 -4.91 7.03
N VAL A 411 5.35 -5.73 6.46
CA VAL A 411 5.41 -7.20 6.58
C VAL A 411 6.73 -7.82 6.08
N PHE A 412 7.41 -7.16 5.14
CA PHE A 412 8.69 -7.64 4.59
C PHE A 412 9.90 -7.33 5.47
N PHE A 413 9.76 -6.53 6.53
CA PHE A 413 10.81 -6.44 7.54
C PHE A 413 10.80 -7.69 8.42
N PRO A 414 11.97 -8.26 8.75
CA PRO A 414 12.04 -9.36 9.71
C PRO A 414 11.52 -8.90 11.08
N THR A 415 11.10 -9.83 11.93
CA THR A 415 10.70 -9.52 13.31
C THR A 415 11.93 -9.64 14.21
N ASN A 416 12.60 -8.51 14.51
CA ASN A 416 13.77 -8.46 15.40
C ASN A 416 13.90 -7.10 16.11
N LYS A 417 14.88 -6.99 17.02
CA LYS A 417 15.13 -5.79 17.84
C LYS A 417 15.33 -4.48 17.05
N ASP A 418 15.76 -4.55 15.78
CA ASP A 418 16.06 -3.37 14.96
C ASP A 418 14.85 -2.92 14.13
N THR A 419 13.78 -3.72 14.13
CA THR A 419 12.65 -3.59 13.19
C THR A 419 11.29 -3.69 13.87
N VAL A 420 11.20 -4.26 15.07
CA VAL A 420 10.04 -4.12 15.95
C VAL A 420 10.02 -2.69 16.49
N LEU A 421 8.90 -2.01 16.28
CA LEU A 421 8.69 -0.59 16.60
C LEU A 421 8.03 -0.38 17.97
N GLY A 422 7.39 -1.43 18.48
CA GLY A 422 6.60 -1.50 19.71
C GLY A 422 5.50 -2.57 19.56
N ASN A 423 4.63 -2.72 20.55
CA ASN A 423 3.53 -3.68 20.55
C ASN A 423 2.16 -2.97 20.69
N ILE A 424 1.17 -3.38 19.89
CA ILE A 424 -0.15 -2.73 19.83
C ILE A 424 -0.92 -2.76 21.16
N LEU A 425 -0.64 -3.72 22.04
CA LEU A 425 -1.34 -3.86 23.33
C LEU A 425 -0.60 -3.20 24.49
N GLU A 426 0.69 -2.90 24.32
CA GLU A 426 1.55 -2.42 25.40
C GLU A 426 1.92 -0.96 25.22
N ASP A 427 2.10 -0.51 23.98
CA ASP A 427 2.63 0.80 23.64
C ASP A 427 1.58 1.74 23.03
N ASN A 428 1.78 3.04 23.23
CA ASN A 428 0.97 4.05 22.55
C ASN A 428 1.35 4.16 21.07
N PHE A 429 0.45 3.72 20.18
CA PHE A 429 0.69 3.71 18.72
C PHE A 429 1.04 5.11 18.17
N GLU A 430 0.36 6.17 18.63
CA GLU A 430 0.62 7.53 18.16
C GLU A 430 2.02 8.00 18.55
N TYR A 431 2.45 7.69 19.77
CA TYR A 431 3.80 7.99 20.24
C TYR A 431 4.86 7.26 19.40
N ILE A 432 4.65 5.97 19.09
CA ILE A 432 5.51 5.23 18.17
C ILE A 432 5.55 5.93 16.81
N TRP A 433 4.37 6.21 16.24
CA TRP A 433 4.25 6.83 14.92
C TRP A 433 4.99 8.18 14.84
N ASP A 434 4.96 8.96 15.91
CA ASP A 434 5.55 10.29 16.00
C ASP A 434 7.04 10.32 16.30
N ASN A 435 7.54 9.38 17.08
CA ASN A 435 8.86 9.50 17.70
C ASN A 435 9.83 8.39 17.31
N ASN A 436 9.34 7.29 16.72
CA ASN A 436 10.21 6.16 16.41
C ASN A 436 11.26 6.52 15.33
N GLU A 437 12.53 6.31 15.65
CA GLU A 437 13.65 6.67 14.77
C GLU A 437 13.67 5.90 13.46
N VAL A 438 13.27 4.62 13.46
CA VAL A 438 13.23 3.78 12.26
C VAL A 438 12.20 4.34 11.29
N LEU A 439 11.02 4.74 11.78
CA LEU A 439 10.01 5.39 10.95
C LEU A 439 10.54 6.70 10.34
N TRP A 440 11.21 7.54 11.12
CA TRP A 440 11.78 8.79 10.59
C TRP A 440 12.93 8.59 9.61
N LYS A 441 13.74 7.54 9.76
CA LYS A 441 14.73 7.13 8.75
C LYS A 441 14.04 6.79 7.43
N LEU A 442 12.95 6.02 7.46
CA LEU A 442 12.20 5.61 6.26
C LEU A 442 11.46 6.77 5.57
N ARG A 443 11.04 7.78 6.34
CA ARG A 443 10.32 8.97 5.86
C ARG A 443 11.25 10.06 5.27
N THR A 444 12.56 9.99 5.49
CA THR A 444 13.51 11.06 5.12
C THR A 444 14.38 10.64 3.93
N ARG A 445 13.96 11.00 2.71
CA ARG A 445 14.63 10.57 1.46
C ARG A 445 15.97 11.26 1.20
N GLU A 446 16.22 12.38 1.87
CA GLU A 446 17.46 13.14 1.81
C GLU A 446 18.64 12.37 2.42
N LYS A 447 18.37 11.42 3.33
CA LYS A 447 19.38 10.60 4.00
C LYS A 447 19.68 9.29 3.27
N LEU A 448 19.04 9.03 2.13
CA LEU A 448 19.36 7.86 1.31
C LEU A 448 20.80 7.96 0.80
N GLU A 449 21.50 6.83 0.83
CA GLU A 449 22.91 6.77 0.51
C GLU A 449 23.18 6.71 -0.99
N SER A 450 24.41 7.03 -1.37
CA SER A 450 24.96 6.84 -2.71
C SER A 450 26.40 6.35 -2.60
N TYR A 451 26.83 5.59 -3.61
CA TYR A 451 28.07 4.85 -3.63
C TYR A 451 28.86 5.27 -4.86
N LYS A 452 30.19 5.33 -4.75
CA LYS A 452 31.07 5.52 -5.90
C LYS A 452 31.55 4.16 -6.41
N ILE A 453 31.18 3.81 -7.64
CA ILE A 453 31.65 2.61 -8.34
C ILE A 453 32.06 3.04 -9.76
N ASN A 454 33.26 2.63 -10.20
CA ASN A 454 33.76 2.89 -11.56
C ASN A 454 33.59 4.37 -11.99
N ASP A 455 33.94 5.31 -11.12
CA ASP A 455 33.78 6.76 -11.28
C ASP A 455 32.33 7.28 -11.41
N GLN A 456 31.33 6.41 -11.28
CA GLN A 456 29.92 6.75 -11.24
C GLN A 456 29.41 6.85 -9.80
N THR A 457 28.54 7.83 -9.55
CA THR A 457 27.80 7.92 -8.28
C THR A 457 26.43 7.28 -8.45
N ILE A 458 26.29 6.07 -7.90
CA ILE A 458 25.08 5.24 -7.98
C ILE A 458 24.34 5.22 -6.64
N GLY A 459 23.07 4.82 -6.64
CA GLY A 459 22.25 4.72 -5.43
C GLY A 459 21.11 5.73 -5.35
N CYS A 460 20.17 5.47 -4.44
CA CYS A 460 18.91 6.22 -4.36
C CYS A 460 19.10 7.66 -3.87
N GLY A 461 20.16 7.97 -3.11
CA GLY A 461 20.43 9.33 -2.61
C GLY A 461 20.60 10.39 -3.70
N ASN A 462 21.27 10.04 -4.80
CA ASN A 462 21.53 10.90 -5.95
C ASN A 462 20.50 10.73 -7.08
N CYS A 463 19.56 9.79 -6.96
CA CYS A 463 18.56 9.52 -7.98
C CYS A 463 17.56 10.68 -8.14
N LYS A 464 17.19 10.99 -9.38
CA LYS A 464 16.17 12.02 -9.71
C LYS A 464 14.76 11.61 -9.29
N ASP A 465 14.51 10.30 -9.15
CA ASP A 465 13.18 9.75 -8.86
C ASP A 465 13.05 9.30 -7.40
N LYS A 466 13.93 9.74 -6.50
CA LYS A 466 13.97 9.26 -5.11
C LYS A 466 12.72 9.58 -4.29
N TYR A 467 11.99 10.63 -4.68
CA TYR A 467 10.75 11.04 -4.02
C TYR A 467 9.53 10.26 -4.53
N ILE A 468 9.55 9.84 -5.80
CA ILE A 468 8.48 9.06 -6.44
C ILE A 468 8.66 7.55 -6.25
N CYS A 469 9.91 7.09 -6.20
CA CYS A 469 10.27 5.70 -6.01
C CYS A 469 11.04 5.55 -4.69
N GLY A 470 12.30 5.99 -4.70
CA GLY A 470 13.30 5.82 -3.65
C GLY A 470 13.50 4.38 -3.15
N GLY A 471 13.08 3.38 -3.92
CA GLY A 471 13.40 1.97 -3.73
C GLY A 471 12.73 1.28 -2.53
N CYS A 472 12.63 -0.05 -2.60
CA CYS A 472 12.13 -0.89 -1.52
C CYS A 472 13.10 -0.88 -0.33
N ARG A 473 12.61 -0.37 0.81
CA ARG A 473 13.41 -0.26 2.04
C ARG A 473 13.66 -1.61 2.70
N ALA A 474 12.72 -2.56 2.57
CA ALA A 474 12.91 -3.93 3.06
C ALA A 474 13.97 -4.69 2.25
N ARG A 475 14.03 -4.49 0.92
CA ARG A 475 15.11 -5.07 0.08
C ARG A 475 16.47 -4.49 0.47
N ALA A 476 16.56 -3.16 0.63
CA ALA A 476 17.78 -2.51 1.09
C ALA A 476 18.25 -3.08 2.45
N TYR A 477 17.34 -3.17 3.43
CA TYR A 477 17.64 -3.78 4.72
C TYR A 477 18.18 -5.22 4.58
N GLY A 478 17.53 -6.04 3.74
CA GLY A 478 17.90 -7.44 3.54
C GLY A 478 19.26 -7.67 2.87
N TYR A 479 19.63 -6.84 1.89
CA TYR A 479 20.91 -6.98 1.17
C TYR A 479 22.09 -6.25 1.84
N PHE A 480 21.83 -5.22 2.65
CA PHE A 480 22.87 -4.38 3.26
C PHE A 480 22.90 -4.51 4.79
N ASN A 481 22.73 -5.72 5.31
CA ASN A 481 22.90 -6.05 6.73
C ASN A 481 22.18 -5.09 7.68
N GLY A 482 20.93 -4.77 7.37
CA GLY A 482 20.08 -3.91 8.19
C GLY A 482 20.12 -2.41 7.85
N ASN A 483 20.88 -2.00 6.83
CA ASN A 483 20.92 -0.60 6.44
C ASN A 483 19.64 -0.16 5.69
N LEU A 484 18.83 0.67 6.36
CA LEU A 484 17.58 1.24 5.83
C LEU A 484 17.80 2.31 4.74
N ASN A 485 18.95 3.00 4.78
CA ASN A 485 19.28 4.10 3.88
C ASN A 485 20.01 3.63 2.62
N ALA A 486 20.48 2.37 2.61
CA ALA A 486 21.10 1.76 1.45
C ALA A 486 20.16 1.77 0.23
N PRO A 487 20.68 1.79 -1.00
CA PRO A 487 19.87 1.77 -2.20
C PRO A 487 19.09 0.47 -2.34
N ASP A 488 17.97 0.54 -3.05
CA ASP A 488 17.32 -0.67 -3.55
C ASP A 488 18.16 -1.23 -4.70
N ILE A 489 18.93 -2.27 -4.38
CA ILE A 489 19.85 -2.92 -5.30
C ILE A 489 19.16 -3.60 -6.48
N GLY A 490 17.85 -3.82 -6.41
CA GLY A 490 17.08 -4.38 -7.51
C GLY A 490 16.81 -3.38 -8.65
N CYS A 491 17.13 -2.10 -8.48
CA CYS A 491 16.97 -1.08 -9.52
C CYS A 491 18.03 -1.21 -10.63
N ILE A 492 17.66 -0.96 -11.89
CA ILE A 492 18.59 -0.95 -13.03
C ILE A 492 19.75 0.03 -12.84
N ASP A 493 19.49 1.18 -12.24
CA ASP A 493 20.51 2.19 -11.92
C ASP A 493 21.55 1.71 -10.89
N ASN A 494 21.29 0.56 -10.24
CA ASN A 494 22.16 -0.06 -9.26
C ASN A 494 22.71 -1.41 -9.75
N GLU A 495 22.72 -1.68 -11.06
CA GLU A 495 23.22 -2.95 -11.62
C GLU A 495 24.66 -3.27 -11.20
N GLU A 496 25.56 -2.29 -11.21
CA GLU A 496 26.93 -2.49 -10.75
C GLU A 496 27.00 -2.86 -9.27
N LEU A 497 26.12 -2.28 -8.45
CA LEU A 497 26.03 -2.60 -7.03
C LEU A 497 25.51 -4.01 -6.83
N TRP A 498 24.46 -4.40 -7.58
CA TRP A 498 23.95 -5.77 -7.61
C TRP A 498 25.07 -6.77 -7.88
N ASN A 499 25.88 -6.52 -8.90
CA ASN A 499 26.97 -7.42 -9.26
C ASN A 499 28.04 -7.55 -8.17
N LYS A 500 28.23 -6.54 -7.33
CA LYS A 500 29.17 -6.61 -6.19
C LYS A 500 28.58 -7.26 -4.95
N VAL A 501 27.34 -6.96 -4.62
CA VAL A 501 26.71 -7.39 -3.35
C VAL A 501 25.99 -8.72 -3.54
N ALA A 502 25.10 -8.84 -4.52
CA ALA A 502 24.27 -10.04 -4.66
C ALA A 502 25.08 -11.27 -5.11
N ASN A 503 26.07 -11.08 -6.00
CA ASN A 503 26.92 -12.18 -6.47
C ASN A 503 28.02 -12.59 -5.49
N SER A 504 28.24 -11.80 -4.42
CA SER A 504 29.19 -12.16 -3.35
C SER A 504 28.52 -12.85 -2.15
N LEU A 505 27.19 -12.99 -2.18
CA LEU A 505 26.46 -13.75 -1.17
C LEU A 505 26.60 -15.26 -1.44
N PRO A 506 26.82 -16.07 -0.39
CA PRO A 506 27.12 -17.49 -0.49
C PRO A 506 25.97 -18.36 -1.00
#